data_AF-A0A031GDB1-F1
#
_entry.id   AF-A0A031GDB1-F1
#
_cell.length_a   1.000
_cell.length_b   1.000
_cell.length_c   1.000
_cell.angle_alpha   90.00
_cell.angle_beta   90.00
_cell.angle_gamma   90.00
#
_symmetry.space_group_name_H-M   'P 1'
#
loop_
_entity.id
_entity.type
_entity.pdbx_description
1 polymer ?
#
loop_
_entity_poly.entity_id
_entity_poly.type
_entity_poly.pdbx_seq_one_letter_code
_entity_poly.pdbx_strand_id
1 'polypeptide(L)'
;MSDADRDNPRREFLRKSLTLIPVVTLAGTGLGSSVLQAAPEAAPVAPAATPAKADASAYQPSYFTAEEWAFINAAVAHLIPNDEQGPGALEAGVPEYIDRQMNTPYAAGALWYMQGPFNADAAPEMGWQSKLVPKEIYRLGIAATDQWAKSLNGKTFAEQDSATREDLLKQLEAGKPQFDAVPAKIFFSLLLQNTKEGFFCDPIHGGNKGMVGWTMIGFPGARADFMDWVERNEQYPFPAVSIRGERA
;
A
#
# COMPACT_ATOMS: atom_id res chain seq x y z
N MET A 1 5.44 -0.26 44.43
CA MET A 1 6.66 0.06 43.65
C MET A 1 6.80 -1.03 42.60
N SER A 2 7.03 -0.63 41.35
CA SER A 2 7.36 -1.52 40.24
C SER A 2 8.62 -2.32 40.52
N ASP A 3 8.67 -3.56 40.04
CA ASP A 3 9.88 -4.25 39.57
C ASP A 3 9.46 -5.22 38.48
N ALA A 4 9.52 -4.73 37.24
CA ALA A 4 9.53 -5.57 36.06
C ALA A 4 10.87 -6.34 35.99
N ASP A 5 10.85 -7.51 35.36
CA ASP A 5 12.02 -8.23 34.81
C ASP A 5 12.73 -9.30 35.66
N ARG A 6 12.00 -10.18 36.38
CA ARG A 6 12.55 -11.50 36.75
C ARG A 6 11.56 -12.64 36.54
N ASP A 7 12.03 -13.65 35.82
CA ASP A 7 11.46 -15.00 35.61
C ASP A 7 10.40 -15.20 34.52
N ASN A 8 10.81 -15.01 33.25
CA ASN A 8 10.15 -15.68 32.12
C ASN A 8 11.03 -16.83 31.57
N PRO A 9 10.79 -18.09 31.98
CA PRO A 9 11.59 -19.26 31.60
C PRO A 9 11.54 -19.61 30.10
N ARG A 10 10.63 -19.00 29.34
CA ARG A 10 10.51 -19.18 27.87
C ARG A 10 11.62 -18.48 27.08
N ARG A 11 12.27 -17.46 27.67
CA ARG A 11 13.38 -16.70 27.07
C ARG A 11 14.73 -17.41 27.19
N GLU A 12 14.90 -18.28 28.19
CA GLU A 12 16.14 -19.02 28.41
C GLU A 12 16.23 -20.28 27.51
N PHE A 13 15.10 -20.90 27.20
CA PHE A 13 15.01 -22.06 26.31
C PHE A 13 15.44 -21.74 24.87
N LEU A 14 15.14 -20.53 24.37
CA LEU A 14 15.49 -20.11 23.01
C LEU A 14 16.96 -19.65 22.87
N ARG A 15 17.65 -19.29 23.96
CA ARG A 15 19.08 -18.91 23.92
C ARG A 15 20.04 -20.09 23.91
N LYS A 16 19.60 -21.29 24.29
CA LYS A 16 20.47 -22.48 24.43
C LYS A 16 20.54 -23.37 23.17
N SER A 17 19.96 -22.96 22.04
CA SER A 17 19.77 -23.84 20.87
C SER A 17 20.36 -23.30 19.55
N LEU A 18 21.54 -22.68 19.59
CA LEU A 18 22.33 -22.39 18.39
C LEU A 18 23.64 -23.18 18.43
N THR A 19 23.62 -24.37 17.83
CA THR A 19 24.78 -25.22 17.59
C THR A 19 25.60 -24.68 16.42
N LEU A 20 26.90 -24.50 16.69
CA LEU A 20 27.97 -24.16 15.74
C LEU A 20 28.02 -25.13 14.56
N ILE A 21 28.15 -24.61 13.34
CA ILE A 21 28.56 -25.38 12.15
C ILE A 21 30.06 -25.14 11.94
N PRO A 22 30.93 -26.16 12.01
CA PRO A 22 32.33 -26.01 11.62
C PRO A 22 32.47 -26.08 10.10
N VAL A 23 33.21 -25.13 9.52
CA VAL A 23 33.68 -25.19 8.13
C VAL A 23 34.87 -26.14 8.09
N VAL A 24 34.76 -27.22 7.29
CA VAL A 24 35.87 -28.16 7.03
C VAL A 24 36.49 -27.80 5.68
N THR A 25 37.74 -27.34 5.69
CA THR A 25 38.59 -27.25 4.49
C THR A 25 39.37 -28.55 4.32
N LEU A 26 39.02 -29.35 3.31
CA LEU A 26 39.81 -30.50 2.89
C LEU A 26 40.83 -30.08 1.83
N ALA A 27 42.11 -30.05 2.22
CA ALA A 27 43.24 -30.02 1.32
C ALA A 27 43.60 -31.47 0.92
N GLY A 28 43.78 -31.71 -0.38
CA GLY A 28 44.22 -33.00 -0.90
C GLY A 28 45.17 -32.82 -2.09
N THR A 29 46.43 -33.23 -1.90
CA THR A 29 47.48 -33.33 -2.91
C THR A 29 47.37 -34.65 -3.68
N GLY A 30 47.48 -34.60 -5.01
CA GLY A 30 47.60 -35.78 -5.86
C GLY A 30 48.13 -35.45 -7.25
N LEU A 31 49.27 -36.06 -7.60
CA LEU A 31 50.02 -35.91 -8.84
C LEU A 31 49.40 -36.73 -9.99
N GLY A 32 49.45 -36.20 -11.22
CA GLY A 32 49.65 -37.02 -12.41
C GLY A 32 48.67 -36.84 -13.57
N SER A 33 49.24 -36.59 -14.75
CA SER A 33 48.72 -36.82 -16.11
C SER A 33 48.04 -35.63 -16.82
N SER A 34 48.85 -35.05 -17.70
CA SER A 34 48.52 -34.10 -18.76
C SER A 34 47.48 -34.61 -19.76
N VAL A 35 46.41 -33.84 -19.96
CA VAL A 35 45.70 -33.69 -21.24
C VAL A 35 45.35 -32.21 -21.40
N LEU A 36 45.93 -31.56 -22.41
CA LEU A 36 45.54 -30.23 -22.88
C LEU A 36 44.14 -30.33 -23.49
N GLN A 37 43.13 -29.79 -22.82
CA GLN A 37 41.84 -29.47 -23.40
C GLN A 37 41.49 -28.04 -22.99
N ALA A 38 41.48 -27.14 -23.97
CA ALA A 38 41.08 -25.75 -23.79
C ALA A 38 39.60 -25.71 -23.39
N ALA A 39 39.34 -25.51 -22.10
CA ALA A 39 38.03 -25.16 -21.58
C ALA A 39 37.80 -23.65 -21.79
N PRO A 40 36.58 -23.21 -22.15
CA PRO A 40 36.28 -21.79 -22.26
C PRO A 40 36.43 -21.16 -20.88
N GLU A 41 37.13 -20.02 -20.84
CA GLU A 41 37.35 -19.23 -19.64
C GLU A 41 35.98 -18.76 -19.12
N ALA A 42 35.55 -19.32 -17.98
CA ALA A 42 34.38 -18.85 -17.27
C ALA A 42 34.71 -17.47 -16.71
N ALA A 43 34.16 -16.43 -17.35
CA ALA A 43 34.23 -15.06 -16.86
C ALA A 43 33.69 -15.01 -15.41
N PRO A 44 34.34 -14.27 -14.50
CA PRO A 44 33.85 -14.14 -13.13
C PRO A 44 32.46 -13.50 -13.16
N VAL A 45 31.49 -14.23 -12.60
CA VAL A 45 30.14 -13.73 -12.36
C VAL A 45 30.28 -12.56 -11.37
N ALA A 46 30.15 -11.34 -11.88
CA ALA A 46 30.06 -10.15 -11.05
C ALA A 46 28.89 -10.33 -10.07
N PRO A 47 29.03 -9.93 -8.79
CA PRO A 47 27.92 -9.93 -7.86
C PRO A 47 26.76 -9.16 -8.49
N ALA A 48 25.57 -9.77 -8.49
CA ALA A 48 24.35 -9.12 -8.96
C ALA A 48 24.28 -7.73 -8.32
N ALA A 49 24.30 -6.71 -9.17
CA ALA A 49 24.13 -5.33 -8.74
C ALA A 49 22.81 -5.27 -7.96
N THR A 50 22.89 -4.91 -6.68
CA THR A 50 21.74 -4.45 -5.90
C THR A 50 20.97 -3.47 -6.80
N PRO A 51 19.67 -3.66 -7.07
CA PRO A 51 18.94 -2.70 -7.87
C PRO A 51 19.12 -1.34 -7.20
N ALA A 52 19.68 -0.41 -7.96
CA ALA A 52 19.90 0.94 -7.50
C ALA A 52 18.57 1.46 -6.95
N LYS A 53 18.57 1.89 -5.68
CA LYS A 53 17.56 2.83 -5.20
C LYS A 53 17.66 4.02 -6.15
N ALA A 54 16.77 4.07 -7.13
CA ALA A 54 16.46 5.32 -7.77
C ALA A 54 15.97 6.22 -6.63
N ASP A 55 16.75 7.24 -6.31
CA ASP A 55 16.25 8.39 -5.57
C ASP A 55 15.20 9.06 -6.48
N ALA A 56 14.02 8.44 -6.53
CA ALA A 56 12.84 9.03 -7.10
C ALA A 56 12.59 10.29 -6.27
N SER A 57 12.67 11.46 -6.90
CA SER A 57 12.17 12.69 -6.30
C SER A 57 10.81 12.38 -5.69
N ALA A 58 10.64 12.62 -4.39
CA ALA A 58 9.38 12.38 -3.72
C ALA A 58 8.25 13.00 -4.57
N TYR A 59 7.22 12.21 -4.87
CA TYR A 59 6.10 12.64 -5.71
C TYR A 59 5.51 13.94 -5.17
N GLN A 60 5.29 14.91 -6.05
CA GLN A 60 4.64 16.18 -5.70
C GLN A 60 3.18 16.12 -6.13
N PRO A 61 2.22 16.32 -5.21
CA PRO A 61 0.81 16.33 -5.56
C PRO A 61 0.50 17.49 -6.50
N SER A 62 -0.37 17.21 -7.47
CA SER A 62 -0.84 18.18 -8.45
C SER A 62 -2.25 18.68 -8.13
N TYR A 63 -3.05 17.85 -7.44
CA TYR A 63 -4.38 18.20 -6.99
C TYR A 63 -4.33 18.71 -5.55
N PHE A 64 -3.85 17.91 -4.61
CA PHE A 64 -3.89 18.24 -3.18
C PHE A 64 -2.91 19.35 -2.80
N THR A 65 -3.34 20.23 -1.90
CA THR A 65 -2.45 21.16 -1.17
C THR A 65 -1.51 20.41 -0.24
N ALA A 66 -0.51 21.09 0.32
CA ALA A 66 0.43 20.46 1.26
C ALA A 66 -0.27 19.91 2.50
N GLU A 67 -1.25 20.65 3.03
CA GLU A 67 -2.03 20.27 4.21
C GLU A 67 -2.94 19.08 3.93
N GLU A 68 -3.68 19.10 2.82
CA GLU A 68 -4.51 17.96 2.40
C GLU A 68 -3.67 16.74 2.05
N TRP A 69 -2.47 16.93 1.49
CA TRP A 69 -1.53 15.85 1.22
C TRP A 69 -1.07 15.19 2.52
N ALA A 70 -0.76 15.97 3.56
CA ALA A 70 -0.44 15.43 4.87
C ALA A 70 -1.62 14.62 5.45
N PHE A 71 -2.86 15.09 5.28
CA PHE A 71 -4.06 14.35 5.63
C PHE A 71 -4.12 13.00 4.90
N ILE A 72 -4.01 13.00 3.56
CA ILE A 72 -4.11 11.79 2.75
C ILE A 72 -3.05 10.77 3.18
N ASN A 73 -1.79 11.19 3.32
CA ASN A 73 -0.72 10.31 3.77
C ASN A 73 -1.03 9.71 5.15
N ALA A 74 -1.44 10.52 6.13
CA ALA A 74 -1.75 10.06 7.47
C ALA A 74 -2.95 9.09 7.51
N ALA A 75 -3.96 9.33 6.67
CA ALA A 75 -5.17 8.51 6.64
C ALA A 75 -4.92 7.17 5.96
N VAL A 76 -4.29 7.14 4.77
CA VAL A 76 -4.04 5.88 4.07
C VAL A 76 -3.01 5.00 4.78
N ALA A 77 -2.02 5.60 5.43
CA ALA A 77 -1.06 4.88 6.27
C ALA A 77 -1.73 4.21 7.48
N HIS A 78 -2.87 4.73 7.93
CA HIS A 78 -3.66 4.10 8.98
C HIS A 78 -4.58 3.00 8.43
N LEU A 79 -5.14 3.18 7.23
CA LEU A 79 -6.02 2.21 6.60
C LEU A 79 -5.30 0.93 6.15
N ILE A 80 -4.08 1.06 5.61
CA ILE A 80 -3.20 -0.08 5.29
C ILE A 80 -1.79 0.27 5.82
N PRO A 81 -1.48 -0.13 7.07
CA PRO A 81 -0.19 0.17 7.68
C PRO A 81 0.94 -0.69 7.08
N ASN A 82 2.16 -0.23 7.24
CA ASN A 82 3.36 -1.06 7.06
C ASN A 82 3.60 -1.84 8.35
N ASP A 83 3.49 -3.16 8.30
CA ASP A 83 3.58 -4.05 9.46
C ASP A 83 4.26 -5.38 9.09
N GLU A 84 4.15 -6.39 9.98
CA GLU A 84 4.75 -7.71 9.77
C GLU A 84 4.23 -8.44 8.50
N GLN A 85 3.08 -8.03 7.96
CA GLN A 85 2.48 -8.59 6.75
C GLN A 85 3.05 -7.98 5.47
N GLY A 86 3.75 -6.84 5.56
CA GLY A 86 4.49 -6.25 4.45
C GLY A 86 4.30 -4.74 4.29
N PRO A 87 4.68 -4.21 3.10
CA PRO A 87 4.60 -2.79 2.80
C PRO A 87 3.17 -2.24 2.86
N GLY A 88 3.01 -1.04 3.40
CA GLY A 88 1.72 -0.39 3.57
C GLY A 88 1.32 0.49 2.38
N ALA A 89 0.25 1.27 2.57
CA ALA A 89 -0.28 2.18 1.55
C ALA A 89 0.75 3.21 1.06
N LEU A 90 1.63 3.68 1.94
CA LEU A 90 2.63 4.68 1.57
C LEU A 90 3.69 4.09 0.64
N GLU A 91 4.21 2.92 0.99
CA GLU A 91 5.20 2.20 0.20
C GLU A 91 4.62 1.76 -1.16
N ALA A 92 3.33 1.38 -1.18
CA ALA A 92 2.60 1.07 -2.39
C ALA A 92 2.33 2.31 -3.27
N GLY A 93 2.54 3.54 -2.80
CA GLY A 93 2.25 4.76 -3.58
C GLY A 93 0.77 5.10 -3.66
N VAL A 94 -0.06 4.63 -2.73
CA VAL A 94 -1.50 4.94 -2.69
C VAL A 94 -1.80 6.44 -2.71
N PRO A 95 -1.09 7.33 -1.97
CA PRO A 95 -1.33 8.76 -2.06
C PRO A 95 -1.20 9.31 -3.49
N GLU A 96 -0.18 8.86 -4.23
CA GLU A 96 0.05 9.26 -5.63
C GLU A 96 -1.11 8.81 -6.52
N TYR A 97 -1.56 7.56 -6.37
CA TYR A 97 -2.74 7.08 -7.08
C TYR A 97 -3.95 8.00 -6.86
N ILE A 98 -4.26 8.33 -5.59
CA ILE A 98 -5.42 9.16 -5.27
C ILE A 98 -5.29 10.55 -5.91
N ASP A 99 -4.13 11.21 -5.80
CA ASP A 99 -3.89 12.53 -6.42
C ASP A 99 -4.04 12.49 -7.95
N ARG A 100 -3.48 11.48 -8.60
CA ARG A 100 -3.61 11.31 -10.06
C ARG A 100 -5.06 11.08 -10.47
N GLN A 101 -5.82 10.27 -9.72
CA GLN A 101 -7.24 10.03 -9.97
C GLN A 101 -8.07 11.30 -9.86
N MET A 102 -7.72 12.23 -8.96
CA MET A 102 -8.43 13.51 -8.81
C MET A 102 -8.31 14.43 -10.03
N ASN A 103 -7.35 14.16 -10.92
CA ASN A 103 -7.15 14.89 -12.17
C ASN A 103 -7.81 14.21 -13.39
N THR A 104 -8.60 13.16 -13.18
CA THR A 104 -9.25 12.39 -14.27
C THR A 104 -10.72 12.80 -14.48
N PRO A 105 -11.34 12.45 -15.63
CA PRO A 105 -12.78 12.63 -15.85
C PRO A 105 -13.67 11.95 -14.80
N TYR A 106 -13.21 10.84 -14.20
CA TYR A 106 -13.89 10.18 -13.09
C TYR A 106 -14.11 11.14 -11.92
N ALA A 107 -13.05 11.83 -11.47
CA ALA A 107 -13.14 12.71 -10.32
C ALA A 107 -13.91 14.02 -10.60
N ALA A 108 -14.06 14.37 -11.87
CA ALA A 108 -14.94 15.44 -12.32
C ALA A 108 -16.41 15.01 -12.48
N GLY A 109 -16.75 13.73 -12.24
CA GLY A 109 -18.09 13.18 -12.44
C GLY A 109 -18.50 13.07 -13.91
N ALA A 110 -17.57 13.23 -14.86
CA ALA A 110 -17.86 13.24 -16.30
C ALA A 110 -18.25 11.85 -16.84
N LEU A 111 -18.04 10.80 -16.05
CA LEU A 111 -18.42 9.42 -16.39
C LEU A 111 -19.80 9.04 -15.81
N TRP A 112 -20.46 9.94 -15.08
CA TRP A 112 -21.69 9.67 -14.36
C TRP A 112 -22.85 10.54 -14.85
N TYR A 113 -24.07 10.06 -14.64
CA TYR A 113 -25.25 10.89 -14.81
C TYR A 113 -25.40 11.79 -13.58
N MET A 114 -25.03 13.07 -13.73
CA MET A 114 -25.01 14.07 -12.64
C MET A 114 -26.16 15.08 -12.73
N GLN A 115 -27.25 14.77 -13.45
CA GLN A 115 -28.42 15.63 -13.46
C GLN A 115 -29.36 15.23 -12.31
N GLY A 116 -29.92 16.23 -11.64
CA GLY A 116 -30.91 16.02 -10.59
C GLY A 116 -32.24 15.47 -11.14
N PRO A 117 -33.18 15.13 -10.25
CA PRO A 117 -33.10 15.30 -8.80
C PRO A 117 -32.21 14.24 -8.11
N PHE A 118 -31.52 14.67 -7.05
CA PHE A 118 -30.73 13.81 -6.16
C PHE A 118 -31.56 13.44 -4.93
N ASN A 119 -31.63 12.16 -4.57
CA ASN A 119 -32.36 11.71 -3.39
C ASN A 119 -31.42 11.00 -2.40
N ALA A 120 -31.07 11.68 -1.32
CA ALA A 120 -30.18 11.14 -0.28
C ALA A 120 -30.77 9.92 0.45
N ASP A 121 -32.09 9.76 0.46
CA ASP A 121 -32.81 8.66 1.11
C ASP A 121 -33.12 7.51 0.15
N ALA A 122 -32.65 7.59 -1.10
CA ALA A 122 -32.85 6.52 -2.07
C ALA A 122 -32.12 5.24 -1.65
N ALA A 123 -32.70 4.11 -2.04
CA ALA A 123 -32.11 2.81 -1.78
C ALA A 123 -30.74 2.67 -2.49
N PRO A 124 -29.76 1.95 -1.91
CA PRO A 124 -28.41 1.83 -2.48
C PRO A 124 -28.36 1.31 -3.92
N GLU A 125 -29.35 0.53 -4.33
CA GLU A 125 -29.51 -0.04 -5.67
C GLU A 125 -29.77 1.05 -6.73
N MET A 126 -30.17 2.25 -6.32
CA MET A 126 -30.41 3.41 -7.20
C MET A 126 -29.13 4.16 -7.59
N GLY A 127 -27.96 3.60 -7.24
CA GLY A 127 -26.66 4.12 -7.66
C GLY A 127 -26.28 5.43 -6.96
N TRP A 128 -25.50 6.25 -7.66
CA TRP A 128 -24.98 7.50 -7.11
C TRP A 128 -26.06 8.58 -7.01
N GLN A 129 -26.35 9.02 -5.79
CA GLN A 129 -27.44 9.96 -5.49
C GLN A 129 -26.93 11.27 -4.87
N SER A 130 -25.63 11.55 -4.93
CA SER A 130 -25.05 12.80 -4.46
C SER A 130 -24.78 13.75 -5.61
N LYS A 131 -25.01 15.05 -5.38
CA LYS A 131 -24.59 16.11 -6.31
C LYS A 131 -23.08 16.34 -6.34
N LEU A 132 -22.38 15.85 -5.32
CA LEU A 132 -20.94 16.06 -5.18
C LEU A 132 -20.20 15.09 -6.08
N VAL A 133 -19.12 15.57 -6.70
CA VAL A 133 -18.17 14.72 -7.43
C VAL A 133 -16.99 14.33 -6.54
N PRO A 134 -16.19 13.29 -6.89
CA PRO A 134 -15.12 12.80 -6.01
C PRO A 134 -14.13 13.90 -5.58
N LYS A 135 -13.73 14.78 -6.49
CA LYS A 135 -12.81 15.88 -6.15
C LYS A 135 -13.38 16.79 -5.06
N GLU A 136 -14.66 17.12 -5.12
CA GLU A 136 -15.35 17.97 -4.13
C GLU A 136 -15.49 17.25 -2.79
N ILE A 137 -15.81 15.95 -2.82
CA ILE A 137 -15.91 15.11 -1.62
C ILE A 137 -14.59 15.12 -0.85
N TYR A 138 -13.45 14.99 -1.54
CA TYR A 138 -12.15 15.07 -0.88
C TYR A 138 -11.89 16.44 -0.25
N ARG A 139 -12.13 17.55 -0.96
CA ARG A 139 -11.91 18.90 -0.41
C ARG A 139 -12.75 19.15 0.83
N LEU A 140 -14.06 18.89 0.71
CA LEU A 140 -15.02 19.13 1.79
C LEU A 140 -14.78 18.18 2.96
N GLY A 141 -14.47 16.91 2.68
CA GLY A 141 -14.28 15.88 3.69
C GLY A 141 -13.01 16.09 4.50
N ILE A 142 -11.89 16.44 3.84
CA ILE A 142 -10.64 16.79 4.51
C ILE A 142 -10.85 18.04 5.38
N ALA A 143 -11.40 19.12 4.81
CA ALA A 143 -11.61 20.36 5.56
C ALA A 143 -12.52 20.15 6.79
N ALA A 144 -13.61 19.41 6.65
CA ALA A 144 -14.52 19.10 7.75
C ALA A 144 -13.85 18.22 8.82
N THR A 145 -13.08 17.21 8.41
CA THR A 145 -12.36 16.34 9.34
C THR A 145 -11.26 17.09 10.08
N ASP A 146 -10.52 17.97 9.41
CA ASP A 146 -9.50 18.79 10.07
C ASP A 146 -10.09 19.82 11.02
N GLN A 147 -11.22 20.44 10.67
CA GLN A 147 -11.93 21.33 11.59
C GLN A 147 -12.41 20.57 12.83
N TRP A 148 -12.93 19.35 12.65
CA TRP A 148 -13.35 18.50 13.74
C TRP A 148 -12.17 18.02 14.60
N ALA A 149 -11.05 17.60 14.00
CA ALA A 149 -9.84 17.23 14.73
C ALA A 149 -9.31 18.41 15.56
N LYS A 150 -9.30 19.62 14.99
CA LYS A 150 -8.87 20.84 15.69
C LYS A 150 -9.78 21.19 16.86
N SER A 151 -11.06 20.84 16.85
CA SER A 151 -11.94 21.11 17.99
C SER A 151 -11.64 20.22 19.20
N LEU A 152 -10.94 19.08 19.01
CA LEU A 152 -10.54 18.20 20.11
C LEU A 152 -9.35 18.77 20.89
N ASN A 153 -8.30 19.23 20.20
CA ASN A 153 -7.04 19.64 20.84
C ASN A 153 -6.20 20.65 20.03
N GLY A 154 -6.80 21.32 19.04
CA GLY A 154 -6.15 22.35 18.21
C GLY A 154 -5.31 21.83 17.05
N LYS A 155 -5.14 20.51 16.90
CA LYS A 155 -4.33 19.89 15.85
C LYS A 155 -5.16 19.40 14.66
N THR A 156 -4.61 19.47 13.46
CA THR A 156 -5.17 18.81 12.26
C THR A 156 -5.21 17.29 12.44
N PHE A 157 -5.97 16.58 11.60
CA PHE A 157 -6.03 15.11 11.62
C PHE A 157 -4.62 14.48 11.49
N ALA A 158 -3.80 15.00 10.59
CA ALA A 158 -2.45 14.47 10.34
C ALA A 158 -1.51 14.62 11.55
N GLU A 159 -1.72 15.63 12.39
CA GLU A 159 -0.93 15.92 13.59
C GLU A 159 -1.41 15.16 14.84
N GLN A 160 -2.54 14.43 14.73
CA GLN A 160 -3.06 13.61 15.82
C GLN A 160 -2.19 12.36 16.07
N ASP A 161 -2.19 11.90 17.32
CA ASP A 161 -1.62 10.59 17.66
C ASP A 161 -2.42 9.45 16.98
N SER A 162 -1.84 8.24 16.97
CA SER A 162 -2.43 7.10 16.25
C SER A 162 -3.80 6.69 16.79
N ALA A 163 -4.02 6.75 18.11
CA ALA A 163 -5.28 6.33 18.70
C ALA A 163 -6.39 7.34 18.38
N THR A 164 -6.07 8.63 18.42
CA THR A 164 -7.01 9.69 18.03
C THR A 164 -7.34 9.61 16.53
N ARG A 165 -6.36 9.34 15.65
CA ARG A 165 -6.62 9.13 14.21
C ARG A 165 -7.54 7.92 13.97
N GLU A 166 -7.29 6.83 14.66
CA GLU A 166 -8.11 5.62 14.58
C GLU A 166 -9.57 5.89 14.97
N ASP A 167 -9.79 6.58 16.08
CA ASP A 167 -11.13 6.93 16.56
C ASP A 167 -11.86 7.85 15.57
N LEU A 168 -11.18 8.90 15.09
CA LEU A 168 -11.74 9.80 14.07
C LEU A 168 -12.16 9.03 12.81
N LEU A 169 -11.31 8.13 12.29
CA LEU A 169 -11.62 7.32 11.11
C LEU A 169 -12.79 6.36 11.36
N LYS A 170 -12.85 5.68 12.51
CA LYS A 170 -13.98 4.81 12.90
C LYS A 170 -15.29 5.57 12.99
N GLN A 171 -15.26 6.80 13.50
CA GLN A 171 -16.45 7.64 13.58
C GLN A 171 -16.90 8.12 12.19
N LEU A 172 -15.97 8.46 11.29
CA LEU A 172 -16.27 8.76 9.89
C LEU A 172 -16.91 7.55 9.17
N GLU A 173 -16.36 6.35 9.37
CA GLU A 173 -16.92 5.09 8.84
C GLU A 173 -18.36 4.84 9.31
N ALA A 174 -18.59 5.07 10.61
CA ALA A 174 -19.92 4.96 11.20
C ALA A 174 -20.87 6.07 10.77
N GLY A 175 -20.38 7.14 10.12
CA GLY A 175 -21.17 8.30 9.72
C GLY A 175 -21.70 9.12 10.89
N LYS A 176 -21.01 9.08 12.05
CA LYS A 176 -21.44 9.78 13.27
C LYS A 176 -21.26 11.30 13.20
N PRO A 177 -20.16 11.85 12.65
CA PRO A 177 -20.00 13.29 12.56
C PRO A 177 -21.01 13.89 11.59
N GLN A 178 -21.74 14.91 12.04
CA GLN A 178 -22.65 15.67 11.19
C GLN A 178 -21.88 16.82 10.54
N PHE A 179 -21.46 16.61 9.30
CA PHE A 179 -20.81 17.63 8.48
C PHE A 179 -21.84 18.30 7.56
N ASP A 180 -21.83 19.62 7.50
CA ASP A 180 -22.83 20.39 6.74
C ASP A 180 -22.71 20.20 5.22
N ALA A 181 -21.48 20.11 4.71
CA ALA A 181 -21.20 20.18 3.27
C ALA A 181 -21.07 18.81 2.59
N VAL A 182 -20.70 17.76 3.34
CA VAL A 182 -20.46 16.41 2.80
C VAL A 182 -20.77 15.37 3.88
N PRO A 183 -21.59 14.34 3.60
CA PRO A 183 -21.80 13.27 4.58
C PRO A 183 -20.48 12.56 4.92
N ALA A 184 -20.15 12.45 6.21
CA ALA A 184 -18.92 11.83 6.70
C ALA A 184 -18.68 10.43 6.12
N LYS A 185 -19.76 9.64 6.04
CA LYS A 185 -19.72 8.28 5.51
C LYS A 185 -19.39 8.24 4.00
N ILE A 186 -19.92 9.19 3.21
CA ILE A 186 -19.60 9.27 1.77
C ILE A 186 -18.11 9.56 1.58
N PHE A 187 -17.56 10.51 2.34
CA PHE A 187 -16.13 10.82 2.30
C PHE A 187 -15.27 9.62 2.69
N PHE A 188 -15.56 8.97 3.82
CA PHE A 188 -14.80 7.81 4.26
C PHE A 188 -14.88 6.64 3.27
N SER A 189 -16.08 6.34 2.76
CA SER A 189 -16.27 5.28 1.77
C SER A 189 -15.43 5.52 0.51
N LEU A 190 -15.37 6.77 0.01
CA LEU A 190 -14.55 7.13 -1.14
C LEU A 190 -13.05 6.98 -0.85
N LEU A 191 -12.59 7.47 0.31
CA LEU A 191 -11.20 7.35 0.75
C LEU A 191 -10.78 5.88 0.86
N LEU A 192 -11.60 5.05 1.52
CA LEU A 192 -11.34 3.63 1.68
C LEU A 192 -11.32 2.90 0.33
N GLN A 193 -12.28 3.22 -0.55
CA GLN A 193 -12.32 2.65 -1.89
C GLN A 193 -11.06 2.99 -2.68
N ASN A 194 -10.68 4.27 -2.78
CA ASN A 194 -9.48 4.64 -3.54
C ASN A 194 -8.18 4.18 -2.88
N THR A 195 -8.18 3.96 -1.55
CA THR A 195 -7.04 3.33 -0.86
C THR A 195 -6.85 1.89 -1.33
N LYS A 196 -7.94 1.10 -1.38
CA LYS A 196 -7.92 -0.27 -1.87
C LYS A 196 -7.54 -0.34 -3.35
N GLU A 197 -8.15 0.52 -4.17
CA GLU A 197 -7.82 0.61 -5.59
C GLU A 197 -6.35 0.96 -5.79
N GLY A 198 -5.84 1.98 -5.08
CA GLY A 198 -4.43 2.36 -5.16
C GLY A 198 -3.49 1.25 -4.73
N PHE A 199 -3.86 0.47 -3.72
CA PHE A 199 -3.01 -0.62 -3.21
C PHE A 199 -2.98 -1.83 -4.16
N PHE A 200 -4.03 -2.07 -4.93
CA PHE A 200 -4.17 -3.24 -5.82
C PHE A 200 -4.24 -2.90 -7.32
N CYS A 201 -4.04 -1.64 -7.72
CA CYS A 201 -4.01 -1.25 -9.14
C CYS A 201 -2.76 -1.74 -9.86
N ASP A 202 -2.73 -1.58 -11.19
CA ASP A 202 -1.47 -1.68 -11.93
C ASP A 202 -0.56 -0.46 -11.64
N PRO A 203 0.76 -0.65 -11.47
CA PRO A 203 1.70 0.44 -11.19
C PRO A 203 1.65 1.63 -12.16
N ILE A 204 1.17 1.45 -13.39
CA ILE A 204 0.99 2.55 -14.36
C ILE A 204 0.11 3.69 -13.82
N HIS A 205 -0.79 3.39 -12.89
CA HIS A 205 -1.71 4.35 -12.27
C HIS A 205 -1.12 5.09 -11.07
N GLY A 206 0.11 4.79 -10.65
CA GLY A 206 0.84 5.49 -9.59
C GLY A 206 0.72 4.84 -8.20
N GLY A 207 -0.18 3.86 -8.05
CA GLY A 207 -0.28 3.01 -6.86
C GLY A 207 0.40 1.66 -7.06
N ASN A 208 0.23 0.74 -6.11
CA ASN A 208 0.80 -0.60 -6.07
C ASN A 208 2.27 -0.69 -6.57
N LYS A 209 3.11 0.28 -6.21
CA LYS A 209 4.52 0.32 -6.64
C LYS A 209 5.25 -0.96 -6.24
N GLY A 210 6.05 -1.50 -7.16
CA GLY A 210 6.69 -2.81 -6.97
C GLY A 210 5.70 -3.98 -6.88
N MET A 211 4.42 -3.75 -7.22
CA MET A 211 3.35 -4.75 -7.15
C MET A 211 3.21 -5.39 -5.77
N VAL A 212 3.49 -4.62 -4.71
CA VAL A 212 3.49 -5.12 -3.31
C VAL A 212 2.14 -5.73 -2.92
N GLY A 213 1.03 -5.11 -3.32
CA GLY A 213 -0.31 -5.62 -3.05
C GLY A 213 -0.60 -6.92 -3.81
N TRP A 214 -0.14 -7.03 -5.05
CA TRP A 214 -0.31 -8.26 -5.83
C TRP A 214 0.53 -9.41 -5.28
N THR A 215 1.78 -9.15 -4.93
CA THR A 215 2.68 -10.12 -4.30
C THR A 215 2.10 -10.62 -2.98
N MET A 216 1.54 -9.72 -2.15
CA MET A 216 0.92 -10.05 -0.88
C MET A 216 -0.23 -11.06 -1.02
N ILE A 217 -1.08 -10.91 -2.04
CA ILE A 217 -2.24 -11.80 -2.26
C ILE A 217 -1.94 -12.96 -3.24
N GLY A 218 -0.71 -13.08 -3.73
CA GLY A 218 -0.32 -14.08 -4.73
C GLY A 218 -0.94 -13.86 -6.11
N PHE A 219 -1.36 -12.63 -6.44
CA PHE A 219 -1.90 -12.31 -7.76
C PHE A 219 -0.77 -12.26 -8.82
N PRO A 220 -0.85 -13.02 -9.92
CA PRO A 220 0.23 -13.12 -10.92
C PRO A 220 0.42 -11.86 -11.78
N GLY A 221 -0.44 -10.84 -11.64
CA GLY A 221 -0.43 -9.62 -12.43
C GLY A 221 -1.05 -9.80 -13.81
N ALA A 222 -0.76 -8.87 -14.72
CA ALA A 222 -1.26 -8.80 -16.09
C ALA A 222 -0.59 -9.82 -17.04
N ARG A 223 -0.53 -11.08 -16.65
CA ARG A 223 -0.01 -12.17 -17.49
C ARG A 223 -1.06 -12.59 -18.51
N ALA A 224 -0.65 -12.68 -19.77
CA ALA A 224 -1.53 -13.06 -20.88
C ALA A 224 -2.04 -14.51 -20.79
N ASP A 225 -1.24 -15.41 -20.23
CA ASP A 225 -1.60 -16.83 -20.09
C ASP A 225 -1.27 -17.35 -18.69
N PHE A 226 -2.31 -17.63 -17.92
CA PHE A 226 -2.25 -18.30 -16.61
C PHE A 226 -3.41 -19.28 -16.40
N MET A 227 -4.21 -19.55 -17.45
CA MET A 227 -5.46 -20.32 -17.35
C MET A 227 -5.22 -21.75 -16.87
N ASP A 228 -4.12 -22.36 -17.31
CA ASP A 228 -3.70 -23.70 -16.88
C ASP A 228 -3.41 -23.82 -15.37
N TRP A 229 -3.28 -22.69 -14.66
CA TRP A 229 -2.96 -22.65 -13.24
C TRP A 229 -4.17 -22.38 -12.33
N VAL A 230 -5.26 -21.82 -12.86
CA VAL A 230 -6.41 -21.36 -12.06
C VAL A 230 -7.07 -22.50 -11.29
N GLU A 231 -7.20 -23.67 -11.91
CA GLU A 231 -7.88 -24.84 -11.33
C GLU A 231 -7.01 -25.63 -10.34
N ARG A 232 -5.74 -25.26 -10.16
CA ARG A 232 -4.79 -26.05 -9.36
C ARG A 232 -4.88 -25.80 -7.86
N ASN A 233 -5.50 -24.69 -7.45
CA ASN A 233 -5.47 -24.21 -6.06
C ASN A 233 -4.03 -24.18 -5.47
N GLU A 234 -3.05 -23.91 -6.34
CA GLU A 234 -1.63 -23.83 -6.02
C GLU A 234 -1.15 -22.39 -6.23
N GLN A 235 -0.17 -21.96 -5.42
CA GLN A 235 0.45 -20.65 -5.60
C GLN A 235 1.13 -20.57 -6.98
N TYR A 236 0.92 -19.46 -7.69
CA TYR A 236 1.57 -19.24 -8.97
C TYR A 236 3.09 -19.06 -8.77
N PRO A 237 3.94 -19.78 -9.52
CA PRO A 237 5.36 -19.90 -9.19
C PRO A 237 6.21 -18.71 -9.64
N PHE A 238 5.67 -17.81 -10.47
CA PHE A 238 6.41 -16.66 -11.00
C PHE A 238 5.97 -15.35 -10.34
N PRO A 239 6.89 -14.35 -10.24
CA PRO A 239 6.55 -13.03 -9.71
C PRO A 239 5.42 -12.35 -10.48
N ALA A 240 4.74 -11.40 -9.83
CA ALA A 240 3.72 -10.59 -10.48
C ALA A 240 4.29 -9.78 -11.66
N VAL A 241 3.48 -9.54 -12.68
CA VAL A 241 3.87 -8.77 -13.88
C VAL A 241 2.92 -7.60 -14.10
N SER A 242 3.45 -6.38 -14.28
CA SER A 242 2.65 -5.20 -14.62
C SER A 242 2.25 -5.18 -16.09
N ILE A 243 1.29 -4.33 -16.45
CA ILE A 243 0.89 -4.05 -17.85
C ILE A 243 2.10 -3.59 -18.68
N ARG A 244 3.08 -2.92 -18.06
CA ARG A 244 4.34 -2.51 -18.71
C ARG A 244 5.35 -3.65 -18.86
N GLY A 245 5.07 -4.82 -18.32
CA GLY A 245 5.98 -5.98 -18.33
C GLY A 245 7.04 -5.96 -17.23
N GLU A 246 6.94 -5.05 -16.26
CA GLU A 246 7.82 -5.04 -15.08
C GLU A 246 7.51 -6.23 -14.19
N ARG A 247 8.50 -6.72 -13.44
CA ARG A 247 8.38 -7.88 -12.55
C ARG A 247 8.67 -7.47 -11.11
N ALA A 248 7.88 -8.00 -10.17
CA ALA A 248 8.06 -7.79 -8.74
C ALA A 248 9.38 -8.40 -8.24
#